data_AF-A0A954UYG8-F1
#
_entry.id   AF-A0A954UYG8-F1
#
_cell.length_a   1.000
_cell.length_b   1.000
_cell.length_c   1.000
_cell.angle_alpha   90.00
_cell.angle_beta   90.00
_cell.angle_gamma   90.00
#
_symmetry.space_group_name_H-M   'P 1'
#
loop_
_entity.id
_entity.type
_entity.pdbx_description
1 polymer ?
#
loop_
_entity_poly.entity_id
_entity_poly.type
_entity_poly.pdbx_seq_one_letter_code
_entity_poly.pdbx_strand_id
1 'polypeptide(L)'
;LRFLWRVCNDGVAIARRSGQRLPPSVSPYLSFRDVLLNRSGRDAYRLVEEPLVRFTAAFLDQGFADWELPHRAAGFFRSFAELYSCPAIPVPSWMRGIGREFKEILDRETTPLESIAESLERFGVGEQERDNFILHSLLALRGWAGLLWQMETNAPWTPQPAPTGSLEGYLAIRLILERYALAKLTRQEWPSQSDRPFQKLQLLREQMQRGAASSPIESETQETFTAFQLAQVRGWSPEDLVHLDRSQWTQLFKEINAFSGLERRRVFHLAYERKYRNDALDALLLHRRRQLSAVADAGSDTGEAGDASVGSTLPAFQIVCCIDDREESFRRHLEECDPECETFAAAGFYAVAMYYQGAAEAHYRPLCPIIITPQHYVREEPVFSATDVGETRSQRRKLLGRMAHQFHARSRTLM
;
A
#
# COMPACT_ATOMS: atom_id res chain seq x y z
N LEU A 1 -22.77 15.24 32.19
CA LEU A 1 -22.38 14.24 31.16
C LEU A 1 -23.49 13.24 30.82
N ARG A 2 -24.01 12.44 31.77
CA ARG A 2 -25.12 11.49 31.47
C ARG A 2 -26.39 12.14 30.91
N PHE A 3 -26.74 13.34 31.40
CA PHE A 3 -27.88 14.08 30.89
C PHE A 3 -27.67 14.58 29.46
N LEU A 4 -26.49 15.16 29.17
CA LEU A 4 -26.10 15.58 27.82
C LEU A 4 -26.19 14.43 26.81
N TRP A 5 -25.70 13.24 27.18
CA TRP A 5 -25.82 12.05 26.35
C TRP A 5 -27.27 11.70 26.00
N ARG A 6 -28.19 11.75 26.99
CA ARG A 6 -29.62 11.49 26.74
C ARG A 6 -30.23 12.50 25.79
N VAL A 7 -29.94 13.79 25.99
CA VAL A 7 -30.43 14.87 25.11
C VAL A 7 -29.94 14.68 23.68
N CYS A 8 -28.66 14.34 23.49
CA CYS A 8 -28.13 14.00 22.17
C CYS A 8 -28.82 12.78 21.56
N ASN A 9 -29.04 11.72 22.35
CA ASN A 9 -29.70 10.50 21.90
C ASN A 9 -31.13 10.78 21.42
N ASP A 10 -31.89 11.57 22.18
CA ASP A 10 -33.24 11.97 21.82
C ASP A 10 -33.25 12.85 20.55
N GLY A 11 -32.30 13.77 20.43
CA GLY A 11 -32.09 14.58 19.22
C GLY A 11 -31.76 13.76 17.97
N VAL A 12 -30.92 12.74 18.11
CA VAL A 12 -30.58 11.79 17.02
C VAL A 12 -31.82 11.03 16.59
N ALA A 13 -32.62 10.54 17.54
CA ALA A 13 -33.87 9.85 17.24
C ALA A 13 -34.85 10.75 16.45
N ILE A 14 -34.90 12.05 16.76
CA ILE A 14 -35.70 13.05 16.02
C ILE A 14 -35.16 13.26 14.60
N ALA A 15 -33.85 13.43 14.43
CA ALA A 15 -33.22 13.62 13.12
C ALA A 15 -33.40 12.41 12.18
N ARG A 16 -33.28 11.19 12.73
CA ARG A 16 -33.50 9.93 12.01
C ARG A 16 -34.91 9.80 11.45
N ARG A 17 -35.93 10.19 12.22
CA ARG A 17 -37.34 10.20 11.78
C ARG A 17 -37.58 11.19 10.64
N SER A 18 -36.66 12.13 10.41
CA SER A 18 -36.71 13.12 9.33
C SER A 18 -35.82 12.73 8.14
N GLY A 19 -35.27 11.51 8.13
CA GLY A 19 -34.47 10.97 7.01
C GLY A 19 -32.99 11.35 7.03
N GLN A 20 -32.51 12.07 8.05
CA GLN A 20 -31.08 12.37 8.20
C GLN A 20 -30.40 11.22 8.96
N ARG A 21 -29.44 10.54 8.32
CA ARG A 21 -28.59 9.50 8.91
C ARG A 21 -27.14 9.74 8.50
N LEU A 22 -26.19 9.44 9.37
CA LEU A 22 -24.77 9.42 8.98
C LEU A 22 -24.59 8.32 7.91
N PRO A 23 -23.91 8.59 6.78
CA PRO A 23 -23.56 7.54 5.85
C PRO A 23 -22.68 6.50 6.58
N PRO A 24 -22.89 5.19 6.32
CA PRO A 24 -22.10 4.15 6.97
C PRO A 24 -20.60 4.38 6.73
N SER A 25 -19.79 4.19 7.77
CA SER A 25 -18.34 4.46 7.74
C SER A 25 -17.51 3.40 7.00
N VAL A 26 -18.16 2.33 6.51
CA VAL A 26 -17.54 1.17 5.88
C VAL A 26 -17.85 1.18 4.38
N SER A 27 -16.94 0.64 3.56
CA SER A 27 -17.17 0.44 2.11
C SER A 27 -18.58 -0.11 1.88
N PRO A 28 -19.40 0.49 1.00
CA PRO A 28 -20.76 0.00 0.73
C PRO A 28 -20.76 -1.40 0.08
N TYR A 29 -19.59 -1.86 -0.36
CA TYR A 29 -19.42 -3.18 -0.96
C TYR A 29 -19.28 -4.27 0.10
N LEU A 30 -20.31 -5.09 0.25
CA LEU A 30 -20.33 -6.27 1.11
C LEU A 30 -19.82 -7.49 0.30
N SER A 31 -18.61 -7.97 0.57
CA SER A 31 -18.06 -9.13 -0.15
C SER A 31 -18.66 -10.45 0.36
N PHE A 32 -18.54 -11.54 -0.43
CA PHE A 32 -18.94 -12.87 0.03
C PHE A 32 -18.15 -13.34 1.25
N ARG A 33 -16.88 -12.94 1.34
CA ARG A 33 -16.03 -13.18 2.51
C ARG A 33 -16.61 -12.47 3.74
N ASP A 34 -17.07 -11.22 3.62
CA ASP A 34 -17.67 -10.49 4.74
C ASP A 34 -19.00 -11.11 5.18
N VAL A 35 -19.82 -11.59 4.25
CA VAL A 35 -21.06 -12.32 4.57
C VAL A 35 -20.76 -13.57 5.38
N LEU A 36 -19.82 -14.39 4.91
CA LEU A 36 -19.43 -15.62 5.58
C LEU A 36 -18.79 -15.35 6.94
N LEU A 37 -17.89 -14.37 7.02
CA LEU A 37 -17.21 -13.98 8.24
C LEU A 37 -18.19 -13.49 9.31
N ASN A 38 -19.15 -12.63 8.93
CA ASN A 38 -20.17 -12.12 9.85
C ASN A 38 -21.11 -13.23 10.37
N ARG A 39 -21.38 -14.27 9.57
CA ARG A 39 -22.31 -15.34 9.95
C ARG A 39 -21.65 -16.49 10.71
N SER A 40 -20.44 -16.87 10.32
CA SER A 40 -19.74 -18.06 10.84
C SER A 40 -18.54 -17.72 11.75
N GLY A 41 -18.07 -16.46 11.75
CA GLY A 41 -16.81 -16.07 12.38
C GLY A 41 -15.54 -16.57 11.66
N ARG A 42 -15.69 -17.22 10.49
CA ARG A 42 -14.59 -17.83 9.74
C ARG A 42 -14.24 -17.01 8.51
N ASP A 43 -12.95 -16.74 8.34
CA ASP A 43 -12.43 -15.92 7.26
C ASP A 43 -11.94 -16.78 6.09
N ALA A 44 -12.61 -16.68 4.93
CA ALA A 44 -12.21 -17.39 3.71
C ALA A 44 -10.85 -16.91 3.18
N TYR A 45 -10.47 -15.65 3.40
CA TYR A 45 -9.23 -15.10 2.85
C TYR A 45 -8.01 -15.73 3.50
N ARG A 46 -8.06 -16.11 4.79
CA ARG A 46 -6.95 -16.81 5.43
C ARG A 46 -6.58 -18.12 4.73
N LEU A 47 -7.56 -18.82 4.16
CA LEU A 47 -7.31 -20.03 3.38
C LEU A 47 -6.65 -19.71 2.05
N VAL A 48 -7.12 -18.67 1.36
CA VAL A 48 -6.61 -18.26 0.03
C VAL A 48 -5.22 -17.66 0.11
N GLU A 49 -4.95 -16.85 1.14
CA GLU A 49 -3.72 -16.09 1.30
C GLU A 49 -2.51 -17.01 1.49
N GLU A 50 -2.64 -18.12 2.22
CA GLU A 50 -1.51 -19.02 2.48
C GLU A 50 -0.84 -19.57 1.19
N PRO A 51 -1.56 -20.25 0.26
CA PRO A 51 -0.95 -20.70 -0.98
C PRO A 51 -0.60 -19.55 -1.93
N LEU A 52 -1.42 -18.49 -1.97
CA LEU A 52 -1.23 -17.38 -2.90
C LEU A 52 0.02 -16.56 -2.55
N VAL A 53 0.25 -16.25 -1.28
CA VAL A 53 1.46 -15.55 -0.81
C VAL A 53 2.71 -16.37 -1.11
N ARG A 54 2.72 -17.68 -0.77
CA ARG A 54 3.87 -18.55 -1.01
C ARG A 54 4.22 -18.64 -2.50
N PHE A 55 3.21 -18.87 -3.35
CA PHE A 55 3.43 -18.95 -4.79
C PHE A 55 3.87 -17.60 -5.36
N THR A 56 3.20 -16.51 -5.00
CA THR A 56 3.54 -15.18 -5.53
C THR A 56 4.94 -14.75 -5.12
N ALA A 57 5.36 -15.05 -3.89
CA ALA A 57 6.74 -14.84 -3.45
C ALA A 57 7.75 -15.61 -4.30
N ALA A 58 7.49 -16.89 -4.57
CA ALA A 58 8.36 -17.71 -5.42
C ALA A 58 8.38 -17.25 -6.88
N PHE A 59 7.24 -16.80 -7.40
CA PHE A 59 7.11 -16.30 -8.77
C PHE A 59 7.87 -14.98 -8.99
N LEU A 60 7.82 -14.09 -8.00
CA LEU A 60 8.48 -12.79 -8.01
C LEU A 60 9.93 -12.84 -7.50
N ASP A 61 10.44 -14.02 -7.12
CA ASP A 61 11.82 -14.17 -6.70
C ASP A 61 12.78 -13.76 -7.83
N GLN A 62 13.83 -13.02 -7.46
CA GLN A 62 14.80 -12.48 -8.40
C GLN A 62 16.04 -13.37 -8.55
N GLY A 63 15.92 -14.66 -8.21
CA GLY A 63 17.02 -15.63 -8.20
C GLY A 63 17.76 -15.67 -6.87
N PHE A 64 17.12 -15.30 -5.76
CA PHE A 64 17.71 -15.41 -4.43
C PHE A 64 17.45 -16.79 -3.81
N ALA A 65 16.32 -17.41 -4.12
CA ALA A 65 15.98 -18.73 -3.63
C ALA A 65 16.81 -19.83 -4.32
N ASP A 66 17.18 -20.86 -3.55
CA ASP A 66 17.83 -22.08 -4.07
C ASP A 66 16.92 -22.87 -5.01
N TRP A 67 15.61 -22.76 -4.81
CA TRP A 67 14.61 -23.50 -5.55
C TRP A 67 13.86 -22.56 -6.50
N GLU A 68 13.99 -22.82 -7.79
CA GLU A 68 13.28 -22.08 -8.83
C GLU A 68 11.87 -22.62 -9.01
N LEU A 69 10.92 -21.70 -9.22
CA LEU A 69 9.54 -22.07 -9.53
C LEU A 69 9.46 -22.72 -10.93
N PRO A 70 8.98 -23.98 -11.04
CA PRO A 70 8.84 -24.64 -12.33
C PRO A 70 7.95 -23.86 -13.30
N HIS A 71 8.36 -23.84 -14.58
CA HIS A 71 7.60 -23.23 -15.68
C HIS A 71 7.20 -21.76 -15.44
N ARG A 72 7.94 -21.01 -14.60
CA ARG A 72 7.71 -19.58 -14.35
C ARG A 72 7.57 -18.75 -15.64
N ALA A 73 8.39 -19.06 -16.65
CA ALA A 73 8.38 -18.37 -17.95
C ALA A 73 7.05 -18.52 -18.72
N ALA A 74 6.23 -19.51 -18.39
CA ALA A 74 4.90 -19.70 -18.97
C ALA A 74 3.86 -18.68 -18.46
N GLY A 75 4.23 -17.81 -17.51
CA GLY A 75 3.36 -16.81 -16.90
C GLY A 75 2.69 -17.29 -15.61
N PHE A 76 2.20 -16.33 -14.82
CA PHE A 76 1.68 -16.58 -13.47
C PHE A 76 0.60 -17.66 -13.43
N PHE A 77 -0.40 -17.53 -14.30
CA PHE A 77 -1.57 -18.41 -14.35
C PHE A 77 -1.20 -19.86 -14.71
N ARG A 78 -0.43 -20.03 -15.79
CA ARG A 78 -0.06 -21.34 -16.31
C ARG A 78 0.92 -22.05 -15.38
N SER A 79 1.91 -21.35 -14.84
CA SER A 79 2.84 -21.91 -13.85
C SER A 79 2.11 -22.41 -12.59
N PHE A 80 1.09 -21.67 -12.11
CA PHE A 80 0.27 -22.12 -10.98
C PHE A 80 -0.56 -23.36 -11.34
N ALA A 81 -1.23 -23.34 -12.49
CA ALA A 81 -2.05 -24.46 -12.95
C ALA A 81 -1.23 -25.74 -13.16
N GLU A 82 -0.05 -25.64 -13.76
CA GLU A 82 0.87 -26.77 -13.96
C GLU A 82 1.33 -27.35 -12.61
N LEU A 83 1.72 -26.50 -11.66
CA LEU A 83 2.13 -26.95 -10.32
C LEU A 83 0.99 -27.67 -9.58
N TYR A 84 -0.20 -27.08 -9.54
CA TYR A 84 -1.32 -27.61 -8.73
C TYR A 84 -2.20 -28.63 -9.47
N SER A 85 -1.96 -28.90 -10.75
CA SER A 85 -2.56 -30.05 -11.47
C SER A 85 -1.83 -31.37 -11.16
N CYS A 86 -0.59 -31.30 -10.67
CA CYS A 86 0.22 -32.47 -10.36
C CYS A 86 -0.32 -33.24 -9.14
N PRO A 87 -0.70 -34.53 -9.27
CA PRO A 87 -1.26 -35.31 -8.16
C PRO A 87 -0.31 -35.51 -6.97
N ALA A 88 1.00 -35.36 -7.18
CA ALA A 88 2.03 -35.53 -6.15
C ALA A 88 2.15 -34.31 -5.22
N ILE A 89 1.59 -33.15 -5.60
CA ILE A 89 1.64 -31.95 -4.78
C ILE A 89 0.56 -32.03 -3.69
N PRO A 90 0.93 -32.04 -2.40
CA PRO A 90 -0.04 -32.10 -1.32
C PRO A 90 -0.82 -30.79 -1.26
N VAL A 91 -2.14 -30.88 -1.37
CA VAL A 91 -3.04 -29.73 -1.23
C VAL A 91 -3.87 -29.83 0.05
N PRO A 92 -4.11 -28.71 0.76
CA PRO A 92 -5.01 -28.69 1.90
C PRO A 92 -6.41 -29.23 1.57
N SER A 93 -7.10 -29.77 2.57
CA SER A 93 -8.42 -30.41 2.38
C SER A 93 -9.51 -29.49 1.80
N TRP A 94 -9.35 -28.16 1.93
CA TRP A 94 -10.27 -27.17 1.37
C TRP A 94 -10.07 -26.97 -0.14
N MET A 95 -8.88 -27.29 -0.68
CA MET A 95 -8.54 -27.28 -2.11
C MET A 95 -8.87 -28.62 -2.80
N ARG A 96 -9.58 -29.53 -2.13
CA ARG A 96 -9.88 -30.85 -2.70
C ARG A 96 -10.63 -30.71 -4.03
N GLY A 97 -10.07 -31.30 -5.09
CA GLY A 97 -10.61 -31.25 -6.44
C GLY A 97 -9.99 -30.19 -7.35
N ILE A 98 -9.23 -29.24 -6.80
CA ILE A 98 -8.67 -28.12 -7.57
C ILE A 98 -7.73 -28.58 -8.70
N GLY A 99 -6.98 -29.67 -8.48
CA GLY A 99 -6.07 -30.19 -9.50
C GLY A 99 -6.79 -30.70 -10.75
N ARG A 100 -8.05 -31.16 -10.62
CA ARG A 100 -8.87 -31.52 -11.79
C ARG A 100 -9.24 -30.27 -12.59
N GLU A 101 -9.63 -29.20 -11.90
CA GLU A 101 -9.97 -27.93 -12.54
C GLU A 101 -8.77 -27.30 -13.23
N PHE A 102 -7.58 -27.32 -12.60
CA PHE A 102 -6.36 -26.87 -13.27
C PHE A 102 -5.97 -27.77 -14.45
N LYS A 103 -6.19 -29.08 -14.36
CA LYS A 103 -5.99 -29.97 -15.51
C LYS A 103 -6.94 -29.61 -16.66
N GLU A 104 -8.21 -29.36 -16.37
CA GLU A 104 -9.19 -28.92 -17.39
C GLU A 104 -8.82 -27.57 -18.01
N ILE A 105 -8.32 -26.61 -17.21
CA ILE A 105 -7.80 -25.32 -17.68
C ILE A 105 -6.63 -25.53 -18.66
N LEU A 106 -5.69 -26.42 -18.31
CA LEU A 106 -4.54 -26.73 -19.16
C LEU A 106 -4.95 -27.45 -20.45
N ASP A 107 -5.83 -28.47 -20.34
CA ASP A 107 -6.30 -29.27 -21.47
C ASP A 107 -7.11 -28.43 -22.48
N ARG A 108 -7.81 -27.40 -22.02
CA ARG A 108 -8.60 -26.47 -22.86
C ARG A 108 -7.85 -25.22 -23.29
N GLU A 109 -6.61 -25.05 -22.83
CA GLU A 109 -5.82 -23.83 -23.02
C GLU A 109 -6.57 -22.55 -22.59
N THR A 110 -7.35 -22.64 -21.51
CA THR A 110 -8.17 -21.51 -21.02
C THR A 110 -7.28 -20.34 -20.61
N THR A 111 -7.61 -19.15 -21.08
CA THR A 111 -6.89 -17.92 -20.77
C THR A 111 -7.23 -17.39 -19.37
N PRO A 112 -6.38 -16.54 -18.77
CA PRO A 112 -6.69 -15.89 -17.48
C PRO A 112 -8.02 -15.13 -17.50
N LEU A 113 -8.31 -14.40 -18.60
CA LEU A 113 -9.53 -13.62 -18.75
C LEU A 113 -10.78 -14.50 -18.82
N GLU A 114 -10.73 -15.61 -19.54
CA GLU A 114 -11.83 -16.60 -19.58
C GLU A 114 -12.07 -17.21 -18.19
N SER A 115 -11.00 -17.55 -17.47
CA SER A 115 -11.10 -18.08 -16.11
C SER A 115 -11.68 -17.07 -15.10
N ILE A 116 -11.34 -15.78 -15.26
CA ILE A 116 -11.95 -14.70 -14.49
C ILE A 116 -13.44 -14.61 -14.80
N ALA A 117 -13.81 -14.58 -16.07
CA ALA A 117 -15.21 -14.50 -16.51
C ALA A 117 -16.04 -15.68 -15.96
N GLU A 118 -15.52 -16.91 -16.07
CA GLU A 118 -16.15 -18.10 -15.52
C GLU A 118 -16.31 -18.02 -13.99
N SER A 119 -15.29 -17.53 -13.29
CA SER A 119 -15.37 -17.39 -11.83
C SER A 119 -16.40 -16.35 -11.41
N LEU A 120 -16.47 -15.20 -12.11
CA LEU A 120 -17.50 -14.17 -11.87
C LEU A 120 -18.92 -14.71 -12.13
N GLU A 121 -19.11 -15.50 -13.19
CA GLU A 121 -20.38 -16.16 -13.49
C GLU A 121 -20.77 -17.15 -12.38
N ARG A 122 -19.83 -18.01 -11.95
CA ARG A 122 -20.06 -18.99 -10.87
C ARG A 122 -20.38 -18.33 -9.54
N PHE A 123 -19.79 -17.18 -9.25
CA PHE A 123 -20.13 -16.38 -8.09
C PHE A 123 -21.52 -15.71 -8.20
N GLY A 124 -22.06 -15.56 -9.41
CA GLY A 124 -23.31 -14.84 -9.66
C GLY A 124 -23.15 -13.32 -9.65
N VAL A 125 -21.96 -12.81 -9.99
CA VAL A 125 -21.63 -11.37 -9.99
C VAL A 125 -22.18 -10.72 -11.26
N GLY A 126 -23.17 -9.83 -11.08
CA GLY A 126 -23.79 -9.09 -12.19
C GLY A 126 -22.88 -8.00 -12.76
N GLU A 127 -23.12 -7.59 -14.02
CA GLU A 127 -22.26 -6.62 -14.72
C GLU A 127 -22.05 -5.32 -13.95
N GLN A 128 -23.10 -4.81 -13.30
CA GLN A 128 -23.09 -3.55 -12.57
C GLN A 128 -22.17 -3.55 -11.33
N GLU A 129 -21.84 -4.73 -10.79
CA GLU A 129 -20.97 -4.84 -9.61
C GLU A 129 -19.59 -5.43 -9.92
N ARG A 130 -19.29 -5.78 -11.19
CA ARG A 130 -18.02 -6.42 -11.58
C ARG A 130 -16.81 -5.57 -11.23
N ASP A 131 -16.83 -4.28 -11.54
CA ASP A 131 -15.69 -3.38 -11.27
C ASP A 131 -15.35 -3.33 -9.77
N ASN A 132 -16.38 -3.18 -8.94
CA ASN A 132 -16.22 -3.19 -7.48
C ASN A 132 -15.73 -4.54 -6.98
N PHE A 133 -16.29 -5.65 -7.49
CA PHE A 133 -15.87 -7.00 -7.14
C PHE A 133 -14.38 -7.20 -7.46
N ILE A 134 -13.96 -6.90 -8.69
CA ILE A 134 -12.58 -7.08 -9.16
C ILE A 134 -11.62 -6.20 -8.36
N LEU A 135 -11.95 -4.92 -8.16
CA LEU A 135 -11.13 -4.01 -7.38
C LEU A 135 -10.97 -4.51 -5.94
N HIS A 136 -12.05 -4.94 -5.29
CA HIS A 136 -11.99 -5.49 -3.94
C HIS A 136 -11.17 -6.79 -3.90
N SER A 137 -11.32 -7.69 -4.87
CA SER A 137 -10.51 -8.91 -4.99
C SER A 137 -9.03 -8.59 -5.19
N LEU A 138 -8.65 -7.59 -5.98
CA LEU A 138 -7.24 -7.20 -6.14
C LEU A 138 -6.66 -6.60 -4.85
N LEU A 139 -7.43 -5.75 -4.16
CA LEU A 139 -6.99 -5.05 -2.96
C LEU A 139 -7.06 -5.89 -1.67
N ALA A 140 -7.73 -7.03 -1.71
CA ALA A 140 -7.97 -7.84 -0.51
C ALA A 140 -6.67 -8.40 0.11
N LEU A 141 -5.61 -8.61 -0.69
CA LEU A 141 -4.27 -8.96 -0.20
C LEU A 141 -3.34 -7.77 -0.49
N ARG A 142 -3.26 -6.86 0.49
CA ARG A 142 -2.64 -5.54 0.31
C ARG A 142 -1.19 -5.65 -0.14
N GLY A 143 -0.83 -4.85 -1.14
CA GLY A 143 0.53 -4.75 -1.68
C GLY A 143 0.85 -5.75 -2.78
N TRP A 144 0.32 -6.98 -2.75
CA TRP A 144 0.72 -8.04 -3.67
C TRP A 144 0.31 -7.80 -5.13
N ALA A 145 -0.95 -7.42 -5.38
CA ALA A 145 -1.40 -7.07 -6.72
C ALA A 145 -0.62 -5.87 -7.28
N GLY A 146 -0.34 -4.87 -6.44
CA GLY A 146 0.45 -3.69 -6.82
C GLY A 146 1.91 -4.02 -7.12
N LEU A 147 2.55 -4.87 -6.30
CA LEU A 147 3.91 -5.34 -6.52
C LEU A 147 4.00 -6.12 -7.85
N LEU A 148 3.04 -7.02 -8.09
CA LEU A 148 3.03 -7.84 -9.29
C LEU A 148 2.78 -7.00 -10.55
N TRP A 149 1.88 -6.02 -10.48
CA TRP A 149 1.68 -5.02 -11.54
C TRP A 149 2.94 -4.18 -11.79
N GLN A 150 3.64 -3.76 -10.73
CA GLN A 150 4.90 -3.02 -10.85
C GLN A 150 5.98 -3.87 -11.51
N MET A 151 6.09 -5.15 -11.14
CA MET A 151 7.05 -6.09 -11.70
C MET A 151 6.76 -6.44 -13.17
N GLU A 152 5.49 -6.38 -13.56
CA GLU A 152 5.02 -6.63 -14.93
C GLU A 152 5.24 -5.42 -15.86
N THR A 153 4.98 -4.20 -15.37
CA THR A 153 4.90 -3.01 -16.24
C THR A 153 6.11 -2.09 -16.15
N ASN A 154 6.78 -2.05 -15.00
CA ASN A 154 7.73 -0.98 -14.65
C ASN A 154 9.04 -1.52 -14.05
N ALA A 155 9.34 -2.81 -14.21
CA ALA A 155 10.55 -3.43 -13.67
C ALA A 155 11.40 -4.24 -14.68
N PRO A 156 11.53 -3.83 -15.97
CA PRO A 156 12.30 -4.60 -16.95
C PRO A 156 13.79 -4.74 -16.61
N TRP A 157 14.31 -3.87 -15.73
CA TRP A 157 15.69 -3.87 -15.24
C TRP A 157 15.97 -4.94 -14.17
N THR A 158 14.93 -5.56 -13.62
CA THR A 158 15.10 -6.61 -12.62
C THR A 158 15.59 -7.91 -13.28
N PRO A 159 16.35 -8.77 -12.57
CA PRO A 159 16.88 -10.01 -13.16
C PRO A 159 15.79 -10.95 -13.71
N GLN A 160 14.63 -10.97 -13.06
CA GLN A 160 13.51 -11.83 -13.40
C GLN A 160 12.20 -11.02 -13.34
N PRO A 161 11.91 -10.20 -14.37
CA PRO A 161 10.69 -9.40 -14.41
C PRO A 161 9.47 -10.32 -14.54
N ALA A 162 8.29 -9.84 -14.11
CA ALA A 162 7.06 -10.60 -14.28
C ALA A 162 6.61 -10.54 -15.76
N PRO A 163 6.28 -11.66 -16.41
CA PRO A 163 5.73 -11.66 -17.76
C PRO A 163 4.42 -10.86 -17.88
N THR A 164 4.15 -10.29 -19.06
CA THR A 164 2.87 -9.64 -19.36
C THR A 164 1.67 -10.58 -19.10
N GLY A 165 0.59 -10.04 -18.55
CA GLY A 165 -0.61 -10.80 -18.15
C GLY A 165 -0.47 -11.48 -16.79
N SER A 166 0.59 -11.18 -16.02
CA SER A 166 0.76 -11.74 -14.67
C SER A 166 -0.34 -11.25 -13.72
N LEU A 167 -0.75 -9.98 -13.78
CA LEU A 167 -1.80 -9.43 -12.91
C LEU A 167 -3.16 -10.11 -13.16
N GLU A 168 -3.49 -10.32 -14.43
CA GLU A 168 -4.68 -11.07 -14.84
C GLU A 168 -4.60 -12.50 -14.33
N GLY A 169 -3.44 -13.15 -14.48
CA GLY A 169 -3.19 -14.49 -13.95
C GLY A 169 -3.33 -14.58 -12.43
N TYR A 170 -2.82 -13.58 -11.71
CA TYR A 170 -2.97 -13.47 -10.27
C TYR A 170 -4.44 -13.39 -9.85
N LEU A 171 -5.22 -12.53 -10.52
CA LEU A 171 -6.65 -12.42 -10.26
C LEU A 171 -7.37 -13.73 -10.57
N ALA A 172 -7.10 -14.36 -11.71
CA ALA A 172 -7.71 -15.63 -12.09
C ALA A 172 -7.48 -16.72 -11.02
N ILE A 173 -6.23 -16.93 -10.60
CA ILE A 173 -5.89 -17.90 -9.54
C ILE A 173 -6.58 -17.53 -8.23
N ARG A 174 -6.55 -16.25 -7.83
CA ARG A 174 -7.21 -15.79 -6.61
C ARG A 174 -8.69 -16.13 -6.61
N LEU A 175 -9.40 -15.86 -7.70
CA LEU A 175 -10.84 -16.13 -7.81
C LEU A 175 -11.14 -17.64 -7.77
N ILE A 176 -10.30 -18.48 -8.39
CA ILE A 176 -10.43 -19.94 -8.27
C ILE A 176 -10.27 -20.35 -6.80
N LEU A 177 -9.18 -19.95 -6.14
CA LEU A 177 -8.94 -20.30 -4.73
C LEU A 177 -10.08 -19.81 -3.82
N GLU A 178 -10.58 -18.60 -4.07
CA GLU A 178 -11.71 -18.02 -3.35
C GLU A 178 -12.99 -18.84 -3.54
N ARG A 179 -13.28 -19.33 -4.76
CA ARG A 179 -14.40 -20.26 -5.01
C ARG A 179 -14.29 -21.51 -4.15
N TYR A 180 -13.12 -22.14 -4.08
CA TYR A 180 -12.92 -23.35 -3.26
C TYR A 180 -13.05 -23.07 -1.77
N ALA A 181 -12.43 -22.01 -1.28
CA ALA A 181 -12.48 -21.61 0.12
C ALA A 181 -13.92 -21.29 0.57
N LEU A 182 -14.62 -20.43 -0.18
CA LEU A 182 -16.01 -20.06 0.11
C LEU A 182 -16.94 -21.27 0.02
N ALA A 183 -16.82 -22.11 -1.02
CA ALA A 183 -17.64 -23.31 -1.14
C ALA A 183 -17.42 -24.27 0.03
N LYS A 184 -16.17 -24.51 0.43
CA LYS A 184 -15.84 -25.39 1.55
C LYS A 184 -16.45 -24.89 2.86
N LEU A 185 -16.25 -23.61 3.18
CA LEU A 185 -16.72 -23.02 4.42
C LEU A 185 -18.25 -22.92 4.47
N THR A 186 -18.88 -22.55 3.36
CA THR A 186 -20.35 -22.49 3.25
C THR A 186 -20.98 -23.86 3.47
N ARG A 187 -20.41 -24.94 2.90
CA ARG A 187 -20.89 -26.31 3.12
C ARG A 187 -20.72 -26.79 4.56
N GLN A 188 -19.69 -26.30 5.26
CA GLN A 188 -19.47 -26.64 6.68
C GLN A 188 -20.46 -25.90 7.59
N GLU A 189 -20.76 -24.64 7.28
CA GLU A 189 -21.68 -23.82 8.07
C GLU A 189 -23.14 -24.18 7.81
N TRP A 190 -23.50 -24.49 6.56
CA TRP A 190 -24.86 -24.87 6.16
C TRP A 190 -24.90 -26.20 5.38
N PRO A 191 -24.75 -27.34 6.06
CA PRO A 191 -24.72 -28.66 5.41
C PRO A 191 -26.01 -29.01 4.66
N SER A 192 -27.18 -28.58 5.17
CA SER A 192 -28.49 -28.86 4.56
C SER A 192 -28.75 -28.12 3.24
N GLN A 193 -27.87 -27.19 2.84
CA GLN A 193 -27.98 -26.39 1.61
C GLN A 193 -26.65 -26.40 0.81
N SER A 194 -25.89 -27.50 0.92
CA SER A 194 -24.51 -27.62 0.42
C SER A 194 -24.34 -27.58 -1.09
N ASP A 195 -25.40 -27.82 -1.85
CA ASP A 195 -25.32 -28.08 -3.29
C ASP A 195 -25.05 -26.81 -4.10
N ARG A 196 -25.42 -25.64 -3.57
CA ARG A 196 -25.27 -24.35 -4.26
C ARG A 196 -24.73 -23.26 -3.32
N PRO A 197 -23.45 -23.35 -2.90
CA PRO A 197 -22.89 -22.47 -1.89
C PRO A 197 -22.93 -20.98 -2.29
N PHE A 198 -22.68 -20.64 -3.55
CA PHE A 198 -22.69 -19.25 -4.01
C PHE A 198 -24.10 -18.66 -4.06
N GLN A 199 -25.13 -19.44 -4.40
CA GLN A 199 -26.52 -18.99 -4.30
C GLN A 199 -26.90 -18.68 -2.86
N LYS A 200 -26.46 -19.50 -1.89
CA LYS A 200 -26.66 -19.24 -0.46
C LYS A 200 -25.97 -17.94 -0.03
N LEU A 201 -24.70 -17.76 -0.40
CA LEU A 201 -23.95 -16.56 -0.07
C LEU A 201 -24.57 -15.31 -0.71
N GLN A 202 -25.06 -15.41 -1.96
CA GLN A 202 -25.78 -14.33 -2.64
C GLN A 202 -27.06 -13.95 -1.88
N LEU A 203 -27.90 -14.92 -1.51
CA LEU A 203 -29.12 -14.65 -0.74
C LEU A 203 -28.82 -14.00 0.61
N LEU A 204 -27.79 -14.47 1.32
CA LEU A 204 -27.35 -13.87 2.58
C LEU A 204 -26.81 -12.46 2.38
N ARG A 205 -26.05 -12.23 1.30
CA ARG A 205 -25.54 -10.91 0.91
C ARG A 205 -26.68 -9.93 0.68
N GLU A 206 -27.68 -10.31 -0.10
CA GLU A 206 -28.87 -9.49 -0.37
C GLU A 206 -29.71 -9.25 0.89
N GLN A 207 -29.84 -10.23 1.77
CA GLN A 207 -30.51 -10.07 3.06
C GLN A 207 -29.75 -9.11 3.96
N MET A 208 -28.42 -9.21 4.00
CA MET A 208 -27.56 -8.31 4.79
C MET A 208 -27.50 -6.92 4.19
N GLN A 209 -27.54 -6.74 2.87
CA GLN A 209 -27.61 -5.42 2.24
C GLN A 209 -28.96 -4.75 2.54
N ARG A 210 -30.06 -5.51 2.45
CA ARG A 210 -31.39 -5.05 2.90
C ARG A 210 -31.44 -4.77 4.41
N GLY A 211 -30.72 -5.56 5.20
CA GLY A 211 -30.60 -5.45 6.65
C GLY A 211 -29.62 -4.37 7.15
N ALA A 212 -28.59 -4.05 6.38
CA ALA A 212 -27.60 -3.01 6.69
C ALA A 212 -28.18 -1.62 6.46
N ALA A 213 -29.14 -1.48 5.54
CA ALA A 213 -30.05 -0.33 5.50
C ALA A 213 -30.88 -0.17 6.80
N SER A 214 -30.95 -1.23 7.62
CA SER A 214 -31.76 -1.33 8.83
C SER A 214 -31.02 -1.85 10.08
N SER A 215 -29.69 -1.66 10.20
CA SER A 215 -28.98 -1.87 11.47
C SER A 215 -28.81 -0.53 12.21
N PRO A 216 -29.83 -0.05 12.94
CA PRO A 216 -29.84 1.27 13.55
C PRO A 216 -28.94 1.38 14.78
N ILE A 217 -28.62 0.29 15.48
CA ILE A 217 -28.10 0.35 16.86
C ILE A 217 -26.65 0.86 16.94
N GLU A 218 -25.74 0.35 16.08
CA GLU A 218 -24.36 0.86 16.02
C GLU A 218 -24.30 2.28 15.44
N SER A 219 -25.14 2.56 14.44
CA SER A 219 -25.25 3.88 13.84
C SER A 219 -25.86 4.92 14.81
N GLU A 220 -26.81 4.55 15.67
CA GLU A 220 -27.46 5.49 16.61
C GLU A 220 -26.50 5.92 17.69
N THR A 221 -25.80 4.94 18.25
CA THR A 221 -24.81 5.18 19.30
C THR A 221 -23.66 6.02 18.74
N GLN A 222 -23.23 5.76 17.49
CA GLN A 222 -22.20 6.54 16.81
C GLN A 222 -22.65 7.97 16.47
N GLU A 223 -23.87 8.14 15.98
CA GLU A 223 -24.50 9.45 15.71
C GLU A 223 -24.66 10.26 17.00
N THR A 224 -25.15 9.60 18.06
CA THR A 224 -25.28 10.18 19.41
C THR A 224 -23.93 10.58 19.96
N PHE A 225 -22.92 9.72 19.82
CA PHE A 225 -21.56 10.03 20.24
C PHE A 225 -20.98 11.21 19.46
N THR A 226 -21.26 11.32 18.16
CA THR A 226 -20.82 12.46 17.34
C THR A 226 -21.46 13.77 17.81
N ALA A 227 -22.79 13.78 18.02
CA ALA A 227 -23.50 14.95 18.54
C ALA A 227 -23.03 15.31 19.96
N PHE A 228 -22.79 14.31 20.81
CA PHE A 228 -22.27 14.47 22.16
C PHE A 228 -20.86 15.10 22.16
N GLN A 229 -19.95 14.59 21.33
CA GLN A 229 -18.62 15.18 21.17
C GLN A 229 -18.68 16.61 20.64
N LEU A 230 -19.55 16.87 19.67
CA LEU A 230 -19.73 18.21 19.13
C LEU A 230 -20.20 19.19 20.21
N ALA A 231 -21.17 18.77 21.04
CA ALA A 231 -21.63 19.57 22.17
C ALA A 231 -20.51 19.88 23.15
N GLN A 232 -19.65 18.90 23.46
CA GLN A 232 -18.49 19.12 24.34
C GLN A 232 -17.47 20.10 23.76
N VAL A 233 -17.12 19.95 22.48
CA VAL A 233 -16.14 20.82 21.80
C VAL A 233 -16.66 22.25 21.63
N ARG A 234 -17.97 22.41 21.38
CA ARG A 234 -18.61 23.73 21.23
C ARG A 234 -19.01 24.35 22.56
N GLY A 235 -18.94 23.61 23.66
CA GLY A 235 -19.36 24.06 24.98
C GLY A 235 -20.88 24.18 25.14
N TRP A 236 -21.66 23.41 24.36
CA TRP A 236 -23.13 23.41 24.46
C TRP A 236 -23.59 22.69 25.73
N SER A 237 -24.44 23.35 26.49
CA SER A 237 -25.08 22.77 27.66
C SER A 237 -26.24 21.85 27.23
N PRO A 238 -26.69 20.94 28.11
CA PRO A 238 -27.89 20.16 27.86
C PRO A 238 -29.13 21.03 27.62
N GLU A 239 -29.24 22.17 28.30
CA GLU A 239 -30.38 23.09 28.18
C GLU A 239 -30.44 23.69 26.77
N ASP A 240 -29.31 24.10 26.21
CA ASP A 240 -29.22 24.61 24.84
C ASP A 240 -29.75 23.61 23.81
N LEU A 241 -29.48 22.32 24.02
CA LEU A 241 -29.87 21.24 23.10
C LEU A 241 -31.31 20.75 23.31
N VAL A 242 -31.84 20.80 24.53
CA VAL A 242 -33.24 20.44 24.83
C VAL A 242 -34.22 21.38 24.13
N HIS A 243 -33.85 22.65 23.99
CA HIS A 243 -34.69 23.66 23.33
C HIS A 243 -34.68 23.57 21.80
N LEU A 244 -33.84 22.72 21.20
CA LEU A 244 -33.83 22.55 19.75
C LEU A 244 -35.08 21.81 19.27
N ASP A 245 -35.76 22.40 18.30
CA ASP A 245 -36.90 21.78 17.65
C ASP A 245 -36.49 20.72 16.62
N ARG A 246 -37.48 20.03 16.05
CA ARG A 246 -37.25 18.98 15.04
C ARG A 246 -36.50 19.49 13.80
N SER A 247 -36.79 20.69 13.34
CA SER A 247 -36.14 21.27 12.15
C SER A 247 -34.68 21.60 12.44
N GLN A 248 -34.39 22.09 13.64
CA GLN A 248 -33.05 22.45 14.10
C GLN A 248 -32.18 21.21 14.32
N TRP A 249 -32.71 20.16 14.96
CA TRP A 249 -32.01 18.87 15.04
C TRP A 249 -31.72 18.26 13.67
N THR A 250 -32.69 18.35 12.76
CA THR A 250 -32.52 17.87 11.38
C THR A 250 -31.43 18.67 10.65
N GLN A 251 -31.41 20.00 10.79
CA GLN A 251 -30.38 20.84 10.20
C GLN A 251 -29.00 20.56 10.80
N LEU A 252 -28.89 20.39 12.12
CA LEU A 252 -27.63 20.05 12.78
C LEU A 252 -27.03 18.76 12.19
N PHE A 253 -27.84 17.72 12.03
CA PHE A 253 -27.37 16.47 11.43
C PHE A 253 -27.05 16.61 9.94
N LYS A 254 -27.80 17.44 9.20
CA LYS A 254 -27.48 17.76 7.81
C LYS A 254 -26.09 18.42 7.69
N GLU A 255 -25.75 19.34 8.58
CA GLU A 255 -24.41 19.98 8.63
C GLU A 255 -23.31 18.97 9.01
N ILE A 256 -23.55 18.12 10.01
CA ILE A 256 -22.62 17.04 10.40
C ILE A 256 -22.36 16.10 9.20
N ASN A 257 -23.41 15.77 8.45
CA ASN A 257 -23.34 14.89 7.28
C ASN A 257 -22.64 15.55 6.08
N ALA A 258 -22.81 16.86 5.89
CA ALA A 258 -22.16 17.62 4.82
C ALA A 258 -20.63 17.55 4.94
N PHE A 259 -20.10 17.46 6.16
CA PHE A 259 -18.67 17.28 6.40
C PHE A 259 -18.25 15.79 6.40
N SER A 260 -18.29 15.19 5.22
CA SER A 260 -18.01 13.77 4.99
C SER A 260 -16.64 13.30 5.50
N GLY A 261 -16.46 11.98 5.64
CA GLY A 261 -15.17 11.41 6.02
C GLY A 261 -14.02 11.77 5.07
N LEU A 262 -14.32 12.00 3.79
CA LEU A 262 -13.32 12.45 2.82
C LEU A 262 -12.91 13.91 3.06
N GLU A 263 -13.88 14.81 3.22
CA GLU A 263 -13.61 16.22 3.52
C GLU A 263 -12.92 16.38 4.87
N ARG A 264 -13.29 15.58 5.88
CA ARG A 264 -12.58 15.53 7.18
C ARG A 264 -11.10 15.20 7.00
N ARG A 265 -10.78 14.14 6.27
CA ARG A 265 -9.39 13.76 5.99
C ARG A 265 -8.65 14.85 5.22
N ARG A 266 -9.29 15.46 4.22
CA ARG A 266 -8.74 16.58 3.46
C ARG A 266 -8.40 17.76 4.36
N VAL A 267 -9.31 18.20 5.23
CA VAL A 267 -9.08 19.31 6.15
C VAL A 267 -7.98 18.98 7.16
N PHE A 268 -7.98 17.78 7.75
CA PHE A 268 -6.90 17.37 8.66
C PHE A 268 -5.55 17.31 7.95
N HIS A 269 -5.52 16.87 6.69
CA HIS A 269 -4.31 16.87 5.88
C HIS A 269 -3.81 18.30 5.62
N LEU A 270 -4.70 19.22 5.20
CA LEU A 270 -4.35 20.63 5.00
C LEU A 270 -3.88 21.31 6.30
N ALA A 271 -4.50 20.98 7.44
CA ALA A 271 -4.08 21.49 8.74
C ALA A 271 -2.69 20.97 9.13
N TYR A 272 -2.43 19.68 8.89
CA TYR A 272 -1.12 19.06 9.09
C TYR A 272 -0.04 19.71 8.21
N GLU A 273 -0.31 19.85 6.91
CA GLU A 273 0.59 20.53 5.96
C GLU A 273 0.84 21.98 6.34
N ARG A 274 -0.21 22.72 6.73
CA ARG A 274 -0.08 24.12 7.18
C ARG A 274 0.79 24.24 8.42
N LYS A 275 0.60 23.36 9.42
CA LYS A 275 1.44 23.32 10.62
C LYS A 275 2.89 23.07 10.22
N TYR A 276 3.15 22.00 9.47
CA TYR A 276 4.50 21.63 9.03
C TYR A 276 5.20 22.77 8.27
N ARG A 277 4.48 23.40 7.34
CA ARG A 277 4.97 24.56 6.57
C ARG A 277 5.30 25.74 7.49
N ASN A 278 4.43 26.06 8.44
CA ASN A 278 4.66 27.17 9.36
C ASN A 278 5.88 26.87 10.26
N ASP A 279 5.96 25.69 10.84
CA ASP A 279 7.08 25.26 11.69
C ASP A 279 8.41 25.37 10.91
N ALA A 280 8.43 24.91 9.65
CA ALA A 280 9.62 25.00 8.79
C ALA A 280 10.00 26.45 8.44
N LEU A 281 9.03 27.29 8.05
CA LEU A 281 9.29 28.69 7.72
C LEU A 281 9.71 29.51 8.94
N ASP A 282 9.09 29.27 10.10
CA ASP A 282 9.46 29.91 11.35
C ASP A 282 10.88 29.52 11.77
N ALA A 283 11.26 28.24 11.61
CA ALA A 283 12.63 27.79 11.84
C ALA A 283 13.64 28.50 10.92
N LEU A 284 13.34 28.64 9.63
CA LEU A 284 14.19 29.37 8.68
C LEU A 284 14.32 30.86 9.04
N LEU A 285 13.22 31.52 9.41
CA LEU A 285 13.23 32.92 9.85
C LEU A 285 14.04 33.10 11.13
N LEU A 286 13.88 32.21 12.11
CA LEU A 286 14.65 32.24 13.35
C LEU A 286 16.14 32.00 13.10
N HIS A 287 16.49 31.04 12.24
CA HIS A 287 17.87 30.79 11.85
C HIS A 287 18.49 31.99 11.15
N ARG A 288 17.78 32.60 10.19
CA ARG A 288 18.28 33.80 9.49
C ARG A 288 18.47 34.99 10.43
N ARG A 289 17.55 35.21 11.38
CA ARG A 289 17.72 36.25 12.41
C ARG A 289 18.95 35.99 13.28
N ARG A 290 19.22 34.74 13.67
CA ARG A 290 20.43 34.37 14.41
C ARG A 290 21.71 34.66 13.63
N GLN A 291 21.76 34.28 12.35
CA GLN A 291 22.90 34.60 11.48
C GLN A 291 23.14 36.11 11.39
N LEU A 292 22.08 36.89 11.13
CA LEU A 292 22.19 38.36 11.04
C LEU A 292 22.63 38.99 12.36
N SER A 293 22.15 38.46 13.50
CA SER A 293 22.55 38.95 14.82
C SER A 293 24.01 38.62 15.12
N ALA A 294 24.48 37.41 14.79
CA ALA A 294 25.88 37.02 14.94
C ALA A 294 26.84 37.88 14.09
N VAL A 295 26.42 38.27 12.87
CA VAL A 295 27.19 39.20 12.02
C VAL A 295 27.19 40.61 12.59
N ALA A 296 26.06 41.08 13.15
CA ALA A 296 25.97 42.39 13.78
C ALA A 296 26.82 42.49 15.06
N ASP A 297 26.82 41.43 15.89
CA ASP A 297 27.64 41.37 17.11
C ASP A 297 29.13 41.31 16.77
N ALA A 298 29.52 40.55 15.74
CA ALA A 298 30.90 40.50 15.24
C ALA A 298 31.40 41.83 14.63
N GLY A 299 30.49 42.68 14.15
CA GLY A 299 30.80 44.01 13.61
C GLY A 299 30.88 45.14 14.65
N SER A 300 30.61 44.85 15.94
CA SER A 300 30.50 45.88 16.98
C SER A 300 31.81 46.20 17.73
N ASP A 301 32.89 45.46 17.49
CA ASP A 301 34.17 45.62 18.20
C ASP A 301 35.25 46.40 17.42
N THR A 302 34.95 46.95 16.24
CA THR A 302 35.88 47.86 15.53
C THR A 302 35.13 49.08 15.03
N GLY A 303 35.26 50.19 15.76
CA GLY A 303 34.86 51.50 15.29
C GLY A 303 35.75 51.93 14.13
N GLU A 304 35.28 51.72 12.91
CA GLU A 304 35.57 52.54 11.74
C GLU A 304 34.55 52.21 10.65
N ALA A 305 33.85 53.25 10.18
CA ALA A 305 32.87 53.16 9.10
C ALA A 305 33.61 52.91 7.76
N GLY A 306 34.07 51.68 7.56
CA GLY A 306 34.49 51.13 6.29
C GLY A 306 33.39 50.25 5.73
N ASP A 307 32.91 50.60 4.54
CA ASP A 307 32.09 49.81 3.61
C ASP A 307 31.92 48.33 4.03
N ALA A 308 30.83 48.03 4.73
CA ALA A 308 30.42 46.67 5.08
C ALA A 308 29.87 45.96 3.83
N SER A 309 30.71 45.85 2.80
CA SER A 309 30.71 44.66 1.99
C SER A 309 31.06 43.52 2.94
N VAL A 310 30.03 42.83 3.45
CA VAL A 310 30.18 41.46 3.93
C VAL A 310 30.99 40.78 2.85
N GLY A 311 32.24 40.45 3.15
CA GLY A 311 33.19 39.96 2.17
C GLY A 311 32.54 38.80 1.44
N SER A 312 32.07 39.08 0.23
CA SER A 312 31.69 38.08 -0.76
C SER A 312 32.98 37.44 -1.22
N THR A 313 33.66 36.73 -0.32
CA THR A 313 34.66 35.76 -0.72
C THR A 313 33.89 34.73 -1.53
N LEU A 314 34.08 34.76 -2.85
CA LEU A 314 33.61 33.70 -3.72
C LEU A 314 34.02 32.37 -3.07
N PRO A 315 33.09 31.42 -2.91
CA PRO A 315 33.43 30.15 -2.28
C PRO A 315 34.58 29.51 -3.06
N ALA A 316 35.55 28.95 -2.33
CA ALA A 316 36.69 28.26 -2.94
C ALA A 316 36.20 27.05 -3.76
N PHE A 317 35.10 26.42 -3.32
CA PHE A 317 34.41 25.37 -4.03
C PHE A 317 32.95 25.26 -3.56
N GLN A 318 32.11 24.69 -4.43
CA GLN A 318 30.71 24.42 -4.15
C GLN A 318 30.45 22.91 -4.22
N ILE A 319 29.62 22.40 -3.30
CA ILE A 319 29.22 20.99 -3.29
C ILE A 319 27.69 20.91 -3.34
N VAL A 320 27.16 20.03 -4.19
CA VAL A 320 25.72 19.73 -4.23
C VAL A 320 25.50 18.32 -3.70
N CYS A 321 24.77 18.18 -2.59
CA CYS A 321 24.41 16.88 -2.01
C CYS A 321 22.92 16.57 -2.20
N CYS A 322 22.52 15.34 -1.84
CA CYS A 322 21.10 14.98 -1.77
C CYS A 322 20.40 15.84 -0.71
N ILE A 323 19.12 16.14 -0.91
CA ILE A 323 18.27 16.82 0.07
C ILE A 323 17.92 15.95 1.28
N ASP A 324 18.31 14.67 1.26
CA ASP A 324 18.14 13.73 2.36
C ASP A 324 18.76 14.28 3.66
N ASP A 325 18.02 14.12 4.75
CA ASP A 325 18.32 14.62 6.09
C ASP A 325 19.63 14.06 6.65
N ARG A 326 20.12 12.92 6.15
CA ARG A 326 21.45 12.38 6.48
C ARG A 326 22.58 13.26 5.93
N GLU A 327 22.41 13.82 4.74
CA GLU A 327 23.41 14.67 4.08
C GLU A 327 23.43 16.10 4.63
N GLU A 328 22.39 16.56 5.35
CA GLU A 328 22.42 17.87 6.05
C GLU A 328 23.54 17.91 7.09
N SER A 329 23.71 16.84 7.87
CA SER A 329 24.79 16.79 8.88
C SER A 329 26.18 16.88 8.27
N PHE A 330 26.39 16.22 7.12
CA PHE A 330 27.64 16.25 6.38
C PHE A 330 27.90 17.64 5.78
N ARG A 331 26.88 18.25 5.17
CA ARG A 331 26.96 19.61 4.63
C ARG A 331 27.32 20.64 5.70
N ARG A 332 26.65 20.60 6.86
CA ARG A 332 26.97 21.48 7.99
C ARG A 332 28.39 21.29 8.49
N HIS A 333 28.83 20.04 8.62
CA HIS A 333 30.19 19.74 9.03
C HIS A 333 31.23 20.31 8.06
N LEU A 334 30.99 20.23 6.74
CA LEU A 334 31.88 20.83 5.74
C LEU A 334 31.94 22.35 5.85
N GLU A 335 30.79 23.03 5.96
CA GLU A 335 30.72 24.49 6.13
C GLU A 335 31.37 24.95 7.45
N GLU A 336 31.27 24.14 8.52
CA GLU A 336 31.92 24.41 9.81
C GLU A 336 33.44 24.20 9.75
N CYS A 337 33.91 23.19 9.02
CA CYS A 337 35.34 22.90 8.87
C CYS A 337 36.04 23.85 7.90
N ASP A 338 35.34 24.30 6.86
CA ASP A 338 35.87 25.20 5.83
C ASP A 338 34.84 26.29 5.51
N PRO A 339 35.00 27.51 6.08
CA PRO A 339 34.10 28.62 5.82
C PRO A 339 34.09 29.11 4.36
N GLU A 340 35.05 28.70 3.53
CA GLU A 340 35.06 29.00 2.08
C GLU A 340 34.30 27.94 1.26
N CYS A 341 33.75 26.90 1.91
CA CYS A 341 32.86 25.92 1.29
C CYS A 341 31.41 26.40 1.30
N GLU A 342 30.74 26.36 0.15
CA GLU A 342 29.29 26.56 0.06
C GLU A 342 28.60 25.25 -0.37
N THR A 343 27.59 24.82 0.38
CA THR A 343 26.85 23.59 0.07
C THR A 343 25.42 23.86 -0.40
N PHE A 344 24.98 23.07 -1.36
CA PHE A 344 23.62 23.07 -1.88
C PHE A 344 22.98 21.69 -1.69
N ALA A 345 21.65 21.67 -1.65
CA ALA A 345 20.87 20.44 -1.63
C ALA A 345 19.99 20.36 -2.88
N ALA A 346 19.97 19.18 -3.50
CA ALA A 346 19.09 18.87 -4.62
C ALA A 346 18.26 17.63 -4.31
N ALA A 347 16.98 17.66 -4.70
CA ALA A 347 16.12 16.49 -4.59
C ALA A 347 16.49 15.45 -5.65
N GLY A 348 16.88 14.26 -5.20
CA GLY A 348 17.03 13.08 -6.05
C GLY A 348 18.34 13.01 -6.83
N PHE A 349 18.23 12.44 -8.02
CA PHE A 349 19.29 11.98 -8.92
C PHE A 349 19.98 13.12 -9.71
N TYR A 350 19.98 14.33 -9.16
CA TYR A 350 20.55 15.56 -9.77
C TYR A 350 20.07 15.82 -11.21
N ALA A 351 18.83 15.43 -11.51
CA ALA A 351 18.24 15.47 -12.86
C ALA A 351 18.96 14.62 -13.93
N VAL A 352 19.86 13.71 -13.55
CA VAL A 352 20.58 12.78 -14.45
C VAL A 352 19.98 11.37 -14.37
N ALA A 353 18.86 11.14 -15.05
CA ALA A 353 18.17 9.85 -14.97
C ALA A 353 18.97 8.80 -15.74
N MET A 354 19.53 7.82 -15.02
CA MET A 354 20.41 6.81 -15.60
C MET A 354 20.09 5.41 -15.11
N TYR A 355 20.36 4.44 -15.98
CA TYR A 355 20.66 3.08 -15.59
C TYR A 355 22.13 3.02 -15.19
N TYR A 356 22.41 2.82 -13.90
CA TYR A 356 23.78 2.72 -13.38
C TYR A 356 24.16 1.27 -13.14
N GLN A 357 25.36 0.88 -13.56
CA GLN A 357 25.98 -0.38 -13.19
C GLN A 357 27.31 -0.09 -12.47
N GLY A 358 27.35 -0.37 -11.16
CA GLY A 358 28.60 -0.24 -10.41
C GLY A 358 29.64 -1.27 -10.83
N ALA A 359 30.92 -1.03 -10.55
CA ALA A 359 32.04 -1.89 -11.00
C ALA A 359 31.94 -3.33 -10.46
N ALA A 360 31.24 -3.51 -9.34
CA ALA A 360 30.99 -4.80 -8.70
C ALA A 360 29.61 -5.40 -9.03
N GLU A 361 28.73 -4.66 -9.71
CA GLU A 361 27.33 -5.02 -9.91
C GLU A 361 27.14 -5.79 -11.23
N ALA A 362 26.30 -6.83 -11.19
CA ALA A 362 26.06 -7.68 -12.35
C ALA A 362 25.07 -7.08 -13.36
N HIS A 363 24.18 -6.20 -12.92
CA HIS A 363 23.09 -5.65 -13.72
C HIS A 363 22.97 -4.14 -13.50
N TYR A 364 22.42 -3.46 -14.49
CA TYR A 364 22.04 -2.05 -14.35
C TYR A 364 20.85 -1.90 -13.41
N ARG A 365 20.82 -0.82 -12.65
CA ARG A 365 19.66 -0.39 -11.85
C ARG A 365 19.28 1.04 -12.20
N PRO A 366 17.99 1.39 -12.24
CA PRO A 366 17.58 2.77 -12.43
C PRO A 366 17.93 3.60 -11.19
N LEU A 367 18.58 4.74 -11.40
CA LEU A 367 18.80 5.77 -10.38
C LEU A 367 17.93 6.98 -10.70
N CYS A 368 16.63 6.85 -10.43
CA CYS A 368 15.63 7.89 -10.64
C CYS A 368 14.33 7.58 -9.86
N PRO A 369 13.40 8.55 -9.71
CA PRO A 369 12.04 8.31 -9.26
C PRO A 369 11.33 7.28 -10.12
N ILE A 370 10.41 6.54 -9.50
CA ILE A 370 9.71 5.41 -10.13
C ILE A 370 8.87 5.79 -11.36
N ILE A 371 8.48 7.06 -11.48
CA ILE A 371 7.69 7.60 -12.60
C ILE A 371 8.56 8.05 -13.80
N ILE A 372 9.89 7.98 -13.67
CA ILE A 372 10.83 8.38 -14.71
C ILE A 372 11.51 7.14 -15.27
N THR A 373 11.46 6.97 -16.59
CA THR A 373 12.22 5.94 -17.29
C THR A 373 13.57 6.54 -17.74
N PRO A 374 14.71 6.04 -17.25
CA PRO A 374 16.02 6.52 -17.70
C PRO A 374 16.24 6.31 -19.20
N GLN A 375 16.99 7.21 -19.83
CA GLN A 375 17.39 7.11 -21.24
C GLN A 375 18.90 6.88 -21.42
N HIS A 376 19.68 6.99 -20.33
CA HIS A 376 21.14 6.87 -20.36
C HIS A 376 21.61 5.65 -19.58
N TYR A 377 22.66 4.99 -20.08
CA TYR A 377 23.36 3.91 -19.38
C TYR A 377 24.72 4.41 -18.94
N VAL A 378 25.02 4.26 -17.64
CA VAL A 378 26.28 4.67 -17.01
C VAL A 378 26.89 3.43 -16.37
N ARG A 379 28.11 3.10 -16.79
CA ARG A 379 28.85 1.97 -16.26
C ARG A 379 30.12 2.47 -15.58
N GLU A 380 30.32 2.04 -14.35
CA GLU A 380 31.55 2.28 -13.63
C GLU A 380 32.59 1.23 -14.07
N GLU A 381 33.70 1.71 -14.65
CA GLU A 381 34.81 0.87 -15.07
C GLU A 381 36.04 1.12 -14.19
N PRO A 382 36.68 0.08 -13.64
CA PRO A 382 37.88 0.26 -12.84
C PRO A 382 39.05 0.72 -13.71
N VAL A 383 39.78 1.76 -13.28
CA VAL A 383 40.99 2.22 -13.97
C VAL A 383 42.14 1.22 -13.74
N PHE A 384 42.87 0.92 -14.81
CA PHE A 384 43.92 -0.09 -15.08
C PHE A 384 44.84 -0.64 -13.96
N SER A 385 44.92 -0.08 -12.76
CA SER A 385 45.69 -0.65 -11.64
C SER A 385 44.87 -1.60 -10.75
N ALA A 386 43.56 -1.71 -11.00
CA ALA A 386 42.64 -2.57 -10.26
C ALA A 386 41.81 -3.52 -11.14
N THR A 387 42.06 -3.58 -12.45
CA THR A 387 41.35 -4.46 -13.41
C THR A 387 41.49 -5.94 -13.02
N ASP A 388 42.71 -6.42 -12.74
CA ASP A 388 42.93 -7.79 -12.26
C ASP A 388 42.26 -8.05 -10.91
N VAL A 389 42.22 -7.08 -10.00
CA VAL A 389 41.62 -7.23 -8.67
C VAL A 389 40.09 -7.17 -8.74
N GLY A 390 39.53 -6.35 -9.63
CA GLY A 390 38.10 -6.13 -9.83
C GLY A 390 37.41 -7.27 -10.57
N GLU A 391 38.00 -7.75 -11.67
CA GLU A 391 37.51 -8.94 -12.39
C GLU A 391 37.64 -10.18 -11.50
N THR A 392 38.78 -10.35 -10.83
CA THR A 392 38.99 -11.46 -9.89
C THR A 392 38.04 -11.37 -8.69
N ARG A 393 37.72 -10.18 -8.15
CA ARG A 393 36.71 -10.02 -7.08
C ARG A 393 35.28 -10.22 -7.56
N SER A 394 34.93 -9.79 -8.76
CA SER A 394 33.60 -9.99 -9.35
C SER A 394 33.37 -11.48 -9.63
N GLN A 395 34.34 -12.15 -10.27
CA GLN A 395 34.31 -13.59 -10.51
C GLN A 395 34.39 -14.38 -9.20
N ARG A 396 35.25 -14.00 -8.25
CA ARG A 396 35.28 -14.62 -6.90
C ARG A 396 34.03 -14.35 -6.10
N ARG A 397 33.32 -13.22 -6.23
CA ARG A 397 32.02 -12.99 -5.59
C ARG A 397 30.90 -13.76 -6.26
N LYS A 398 30.92 -13.91 -7.59
CA LYS A 398 30.01 -14.83 -8.29
C LYS A 398 30.26 -16.28 -7.85
N LEU A 399 31.52 -16.68 -7.68
CA LEU A 399 31.91 -18.01 -7.23
C LEU A 399 31.64 -18.25 -5.74
N LEU A 400 32.03 -17.32 -4.86
CA LEU A 400 31.76 -17.35 -3.42
C LEU A 400 30.28 -17.19 -3.13
N GLY A 401 29.56 -16.37 -3.90
CA GLY A 401 28.09 -16.30 -3.88
C GLY A 401 27.50 -17.67 -4.20
N ARG A 402 27.89 -18.30 -5.32
CA ARG A 402 27.46 -19.68 -5.65
C ARG A 402 27.88 -20.71 -4.61
N MET A 403 29.08 -20.61 -4.03
CA MET A 403 29.62 -21.58 -3.06
C MET A 403 29.00 -21.41 -1.68
N ALA A 404 28.83 -20.18 -1.18
CA ALA A 404 28.18 -19.89 0.10
C ALA A 404 26.69 -20.22 0.03
N HIS A 405 26.05 -19.97 -1.12
CA HIS A 405 24.69 -20.38 -1.42
C HIS A 405 24.57 -21.91 -1.44
N GLN A 406 25.46 -22.63 -2.13
CA GLN A 406 25.53 -24.10 -2.08
C GLN A 406 25.83 -24.69 -0.68
N PHE A 407 26.67 -24.04 0.13
CA PHE A 407 27.01 -24.50 1.48
C PHE A 407 25.83 -24.29 2.46
N HIS A 408 25.15 -23.14 2.37
CA HIS A 408 23.95 -22.89 3.17
C HIS A 408 22.78 -23.81 2.77
N ALA A 409 22.56 -24.04 1.47
CA ALA A 409 21.53 -24.94 0.96
C ALA A 409 21.72 -26.40 1.38
N ARG A 410 22.98 -26.89 1.36
CA ARG A 410 23.33 -28.27 1.75
C ARG A 410 23.38 -28.51 3.25
N SER A 411 23.66 -27.48 4.06
CA SER A 411 23.68 -27.60 5.52
C SER A 411 22.30 -27.79 6.15
N ARG A 412 21.21 -27.44 5.44
CA ARG A 412 19.82 -27.51 5.94
C ARG A 412 18.97 -28.62 5.29
N THR A 413 19.55 -29.39 4.38
CA THR A 413 18.94 -30.60 3.77
C THR A 413 19.47 -31.91 4.37
N LEU A 414 20.28 -31.82 5.44
CA LEU A 414 20.83 -32.95 6.20
C LEU A 414 20.37 -33.00 7.67
N MET A 415 19.17 -32.51 7.98
CA MET A 415 18.44 -32.86 9.22
C MET A 415 16.98 -33.15 8.94
#